data_AF-A0A399Z3F9-F1
#
_entry.id   AF-A0A399Z3F9-F1
#
_cell.length_a   1.000
_cell.length_b   1.000
_cell.length_c   1.000
_cell.angle_alpha   90.00
_cell.angle_beta   90.00
_cell.angle_gamma   90.00
#
_symmetry.space_group_name_H-M   'P 1'
#
loop_
_entity.id
_entity.type
_entity.pdbx_description
1 polymer ?
#
loop_
_entity_poly.entity_id
_entity_poly.type
_entity_poly.pdbx_seq_one_letter_code
_entity_poly.pdbx_strand_id
1 'polypeptide(L)' 'MDLVELVVKVPKAYLDDAEDFGMLDPETIAQVLREELDERIMRFVDAEVKAHRSEQRASREINPSE' A
#
# COMPACT_ATOMS: atom_id res chain seq x y z
N MET A 1 -17.92 14.21 5.16
CA MET A 1 -16.81 13.26 5.36
C MET A 1 -17.49 11.94 5.61
N ASP A 2 -17.32 10.99 4.70
CA ASP A 2 -18.06 9.72 4.78
C ASP A 2 -17.27 8.76 5.68
N LEU A 3 -17.94 8.21 6.68
CA LEU A 3 -17.35 7.26 7.62
C LEU A 3 -17.60 5.84 7.11
N VAL A 4 -16.58 5.00 7.20
CA VAL A 4 -16.65 3.57 6.87
C VAL A 4 -16.42 2.79 8.16
N GLU A 5 -17.28 1.83 8.44
CA GLU A 5 -17.10 0.88 9.55
C GLU A 5 -16.40 -0.38 9.04
N LEU A 6 -15.34 -0.80 9.73
CA LEU A 6 -14.58 -2.00 9.42
C LEU A 6 -14.67 -2.97 10.61
N VAL A 7 -15.14 -4.20 10.36
CA VAL A 7 -15.13 -5.28 11.36
C VAL A 7 -14.16 -6.35 10.88
N VAL A 8 -13.11 -6.59 11.67
CA VAL A 8 -12.07 -7.59 11.36
C VAL A 8 -12.15 -8.74 12.35
N LYS A 9 -12.13 -9.98 11.85
CA LYS A 9 -12.03 -11.17 12.67
C LYS A 9 -10.58 -11.64 12.68
N VAL A 10 -9.99 -11.70 13.86
CA VAL A 10 -8.63 -12.19 14.07
C VAL A 10 -8.60 -13.29 15.14
N PRO A 11 -7.61 -14.19 15.12
CA PRO A 11 -7.35 -15.09 16.23
C PRO A 11 -7.17 -14.32 17.54
N LYS A 12 -7.74 -14.84 18.64
CA LYS A 12 -7.68 -14.18 19.95
C LYS A 12 -6.24 -13.88 20.40
N ALA A 13 -5.31 -14.80 20.17
CA ALA A 13 -3.92 -14.63 20.58
C ALA A 13 -3.29 -13.33 20.03
N TYR A 14 -3.68 -12.91 18.82
CA TYR A 14 -3.17 -11.67 18.23
C TYR A 14 -3.80 -10.41 18.84
N LEU A 15 -5.02 -10.51 19.40
CA LEU A 15 -5.62 -9.41 20.16
C LEU A 15 -4.94 -9.26 21.50
N ASP A 16 -4.68 -10.38 22.19
CA ASP A 16 -4.01 -10.38 23.49
C ASP A 16 -2.61 -9.73 23.34
N ASP A 17 -1.84 -10.14 22.33
CA ASP A 17 -0.54 -9.51 22.02
C ASP A 17 -0.69 -8.02 21.67
N ALA A 18 -1.64 -7.67 20.79
CA ALA A 18 -1.85 -6.28 20.36
C ALA A 18 -2.28 -5.36 21.52
N GLU A 19 -3.06 -5.88 22.47
CA GLU A 19 -3.46 -5.15 23.68
C GLU A 19 -2.25 -4.87 24.56
N ASP A 20 -1.40 -5.89 24.81
CA ASP A 20 -0.18 -5.76 25.62
C ASP A 20 0.80 -4.71 25.06
N PHE A 21 0.85 -4.56 23.73
CA PHE A 21 1.67 -3.55 23.05
C PHE A 21 0.94 -2.22 22.78
N GLY A 22 -0.31 -2.05 23.22
CA GLY A 22 -1.09 -0.83 23.03
C GLY A 22 -1.48 -0.55 21.56
N MET A 23 -1.45 -1.56 20.70
CA MET A 23 -1.75 -1.44 19.26
C MET A 23 -3.24 -1.39 18.95
N LEU A 24 -4.11 -1.64 19.93
CA LEU A 24 -5.57 -1.55 19.78
C LEU A 24 -6.11 -0.12 19.90
N ASP A 25 -5.24 0.86 20.16
CA ASP A 25 -5.60 2.27 20.14
C ASP A 25 -6.07 2.71 18.73
N PRO A 26 -7.21 3.39 18.59
CA PRO A 26 -7.74 3.80 17.29
C PRO A 26 -6.79 4.64 16.45
N GLU A 27 -5.96 5.51 17.05
CA GLU A 27 -4.99 6.32 16.31
C GLU A 27 -3.87 5.43 15.76
N THR A 28 -3.41 4.47 16.55
CA THR A 28 -2.40 3.49 16.13
C THR A 28 -2.92 2.61 14.99
N ILE A 29 -4.15 2.11 15.10
CA ILE A 29 -4.80 1.33 14.03
C ILE A 29 -4.93 2.19 12.75
N ALA A 30 -5.38 3.43 12.88
CA ALA A 30 -5.52 4.35 11.74
C ALA A 30 -4.17 4.66 11.08
N GLN A 31 -3.10 4.80 11.88
CA GLN A 31 -1.75 5.02 11.37
C GLN A 31 -1.26 3.81 10.58
N VAL A 32 -1.34 2.60 11.14
CA VAL A 32 -0.91 1.36 10.47
C VAL A 32 -1.68 1.17 9.16
N LEU A 33 -3.00 1.38 9.18
CA LEU A 33 -3.82 1.30 7.97
C LEU A 33 -3.40 2.31 6.91
N ARG A 34 -3.05 3.54 7.30
CA ARG A 34 -2.57 4.57 6.37
C ARG A 34 -1.23 4.20 5.76
N GLU A 35 -0.27 3.77 6.57
CA GLU A 35 1.06 3.38 6.11
C GLU A 35 1.00 2.21 5.13
N GLU A 36 0.20 1.18 5.44
CA GLU A 36 0.00 0.02 4.56
C GLU A 36 -0.71 0.39 3.24
N LEU A 37 -1.68 1.31 3.28
CA LEU A 37 -2.35 1.81 2.07
C LEU A 37 -1.38 2.62 1.21
N ASP A 38 -0.64 3.55 1.81
CA ASP A 38 0.33 4.39 1.12
C ASP A 38 1.42 3.53 0.47
N GLU A 39 1.95 2.53 1.17
CA GLU A 39 2.95 1.62 0.62
C GLU A 39 2.40 0.82 -0.57
N ARG A 40 1.18 0.28 -0.45
CA ARG A 40 0.55 -0.46 -1.55
C ARG A 40 0.29 0.43 -2.77
N ILE A 41 -0.18 1.65 -2.56
CA ILE A 41 -0.38 2.63 -3.64
C ILE A 41 0.95 2.92 -4.33
N MET A 42 2.01 3.19 -3.57
CA MET A 42 3.35 3.45 -4.13
C MET A 42 3.87 2.27 -4.94
N ARG A 43 3.66 1.03 -4.50
CA ARG A 43 4.04 -0.16 -5.28
C ARG A 43 3.31 -0.24 -6.63
N PHE A 44 2.03 0.12 -6.68
CA PHE A 44 1.29 0.16 -7.94
C PHE A 44 1.81 1.26 -8.88
N VAL A 45 2.03 2.47 -8.35
CA VAL A 45 2.60 3.58 -9.11
C VAL A 45 3.98 3.22 -9.66
N ASP A 46 4.85 2.63 -8.85
CA ASP A 46 6.18 2.20 -9.27
C ASP A 46 6.13 1.15 -10.39
N ALA A 47 5.19 0.20 -10.31
CA ALA A 47 4.99 -0.80 -11.35
C ALA A 47 4.57 -0.15 -12.67
N GLU A 48 3.64 0.81 -12.62
CA GLU A 48 3.17 1.55 -13.78
C GLU A 48 4.26 2.43 -14.39
N VAL A 49 5.01 3.17 -13.57
CA VAL A 49 6.14 3.99 -14.03
C VAL A 49 7.22 3.12 -14.69
N LYS A 50 7.51 1.94 -14.13
CA LYS A 50 8.46 0.98 -14.73
C LYS A 50 7.97 0.47 -16.08
N ALA A 51 6.69 0.10 -16.18
CA ALA A 51 6.08 -0.34 -17.43
C ALA A 51 6.18 0.76 -18.51
N HIS A 52 5.76 1.97 -18.18
CA HIS A 52 5.78 3.09 -19.11
C HIS A 52 7.21 3.47 -19.55
N ARG A 53 8.20 3.43 -18.64
CA ARG A 53 9.61 3.66 -19.00
C ARG A 53 10.17 2.57 -19.91
N SER A 54 9.75 1.32 -19.75
CA SER A 54 10.17 0.22 -20.61
C SER A 54 9.60 0.35 -22.03
N GLU A 55 8.35 0.78 -22.16
CA GLU A 55 7.70 1.06 -23.45
C GLU A 55 8.36 2.22 -24.19
N GLN A 56 8.71 3.30 -23.48
CA GLN A 56 9.42 4.43 -24.09
C GLN A 56 10.83 4.06 -24.56
N ARG A 57 11.54 3.19 -23.83
CA ARG A 57 12.87 2.69 -24.23
C ARG A 57 12.78 1.78 -25.46
N ALA A 58 11.85 0.82 -25.46
CA ALA A 58 11.61 -0.05 -26.61
C ALA A 58 11.21 0.77 -27.86
N SER A 59 10.38 1.81 -27.68
CA SER A 59 9.97 2.70 -28.78
C SER A 59 11.12 3.56 -29.32
N ARG A 60 12.12 3.92 -28.49
CA ARG A 60 13.33 4.64 -28.92
C ARG A 60 14.34 3.73 -29.63
N GLU A 61 14.42 2.45 -29.28
CA GLU A 61 15.33 1.50 -29.93
C GLU A 61 14.84 1.07 -31.33
N ILE A 62 13.53 1.12 -31.59
CA ILE A 62 12.94 0.77 -32.90
C ILE A 62 13.04 1.91 -33.93
N ASN A 63 13.27 3.15 -33.48
CA ASN A 63 13.57 4.30 -34.35
C ASN A 63 14.96 4.87 -34.02
N PRO A 64 16.05 4.19 -34.40
CA PRO A 64 17.33 4.87 -34.49
C PRO A 64 17.22 5.89 -35.62
N SER A 65 17.36 7.16 -35.28
CA SER A 65 17.25 8.31 -36.17
C SER A 65 17.86 8.08 -37.57
N GLU A 66 17.13 8.56 -38.59
CA GLU A 66 17.67 8.98 -39.89
C GLU A 66 18.88 9.93 -39.74
#